data_AF-A0A8D8WN34-F1
#
_entry.id   AF-A0A8D8WN34-F1
#
_cell.length_a   1.000
_cell.length_b   1.000
_cell.length_c   1.000
_cell.angle_alpha   90.00
_cell.angle_beta   90.00
_cell.angle_gamma   90.00
#
_symmetry.space_group_name_H-M   'P 1'
#
loop_
_entity.id
_entity.type
_entity.pdbx_description
1 polymer ?
#
loop_
_entity_poly.entity_id
_entity_poly.type
_entity_poly.pdbx_seq_one_letter_code
_entity_poly.pdbx_strand_id
1 'polypeptide(L)'
;MTKNKMINLEDRRYILDASFLSKIINNIIDCPQLLEKIQFRINNRSTRNLDTFKVPFARTNMFANSPIIRIQKIGNDLNSKGFDIFHDDVHLIKKQLHAFFLNNQNNFKSF
;
A
#
# COMPACT_ATOMS: atom_id res chain seq x y z
N MET A 1 -33.25 -0.53 4.82
CA MET A 1 -32.15 -1.03 3.96
C MET A 1 -30.94 -0.13 4.16
N THR A 2 -29.95 -0.57 4.93
CA THR A 2 -28.70 0.15 5.14
C THR A 2 -27.95 0.22 3.80
N LYS A 3 -27.78 1.42 3.25
CA LYS A 3 -26.99 1.64 2.05
C LYS A 3 -25.53 1.29 2.40
N ASN A 4 -25.07 0.09 2.03
CA ASN A 4 -23.67 -0.31 2.18
C ASN A 4 -22.84 0.66 1.35
N LYS A 5 -22.25 1.66 2.02
CA LYS A 5 -21.45 2.69 1.39
C LYS A 5 -20.14 2.06 0.95
N MET A 6 -20.10 1.64 -0.31
CA MET A 6 -18.93 1.03 -0.92
C MET A 6 -17.97 2.13 -1.41
N ILE A 7 -16.70 1.96 -1.05
CA ILE A 7 -15.59 2.69 -1.66
C ILE A 7 -15.39 2.26 -3.12
N ASN A 8 -14.74 3.10 -3.92
CA ASN A 8 -14.57 2.86 -5.36
C ASN A 8 -13.62 1.66 -5.61
N LEU A 9 -13.57 1.16 -6.85
CA LEU A 9 -12.75 -0.01 -7.18
C LEU A 9 -11.24 0.24 -6.99
N GLU A 10 -10.79 1.47 -7.22
CA GLU A 10 -9.39 1.85 -7.08
C GLU A 10 -8.94 1.80 -5.62
N ASP A 11 -9.70 2.41 -4.72
CA ASP A 11 -9.49 2.40 -3.27
C ASP A 11 -9.51 0.96 -2.73
N ARG A 12 -10.43 0.12 -3.21
CA ARG A 12 -10.50 -1.30 -2.84
C ARG A 12 -9.23 -2.05 -3.25
N ARG A 13 -8.75 -1.80 -4.48
CA ARG A 13 -7.51 -2.39 -4.98
C ARG A 13 -6.31 -1.90 -4.18
N TYR A 14 -6.25 -0.62 -3.83
CA TYR A 14 -5.22 -0.05 -2.96
C TYR A 14 -5.18 -0.78 -1.61
N ILE A 15 -6.33 -0.97 -0.96
CA ILE A 15 -6.42 -1.67 0.33
C ILE A 15 -5.97 -3.14 0.21
N LEU A 16 -6.33 -3.82 -0.88
CA LEU A 16 -5.91 -5.20 -1.11
C LEU A 16 -4.40 -5.29 -1.33
N ASP A 17 -3.83 -4.40 -2.14
CA ASP A 17 -2.39 -4.32 -2.39
C ASP A 17 -1.61 -4.01 -1.09
N ALA A 18 -2.10 -3.07 -0.28
CA ALA A 18 -1.55 -2.74 1.04
C ALA A 18 -1.58 -3.95 2.00
N SER A 19 -2.74 -4.61 2.07
CA SER A 19 -2.91 -5.81 2.92
C SER A 19 -2.01 -6.95 2.45
N PHE A 20 -1.87 -7.14 1.14
CA PHE A 20 -0.99 -8.15 0.57
C PHE A 20 0.47 -7.88 0.92
N LEU A 21 0.93 -6.63 0.78
CA LEU A 21 2.29 -6.23 1.15
C LEU A 21 2.58 -6.46 2.63
N SER A 22 1.67 -6.05 3.52
CA SER A 22 1.84 -6.29 4.96
C SER A 22 1.88 -7.78 5.29
N LYS A 23 1.02 -8.59 4.66
CA LYS A 23 1.02 -10.05 4.87
C LYS A 23 2.30 -10.74 4.43
N ILE A 24 2.87 -10.35 3.29
CA ILE A 24 4.11 -10.99 2.81
C ILE A 24 5.34 -10.56 3.61
N ILE A 25 5.41 -9.29 4.04
CA ILE A 25 6.51 -8.80 4.87
C ILE A 25 6.49 -9.44 6.25
N ASN A 26 5.30 -9.61 6.82
CA ASN A 26 5.12 -10.18 8.16
C ASN A 26 5.00 -11.72 8.15
N ASN A 27 5.44 -12.40 7.07
CA ASN A 27 5.42 -13.86 6.92
C ASN A 27 4.05 -14.53 7.14
N ILE A 28 2.94 -13.79 7.01
CA ILE A 28 1.58 -14.35 7.00
C ILE A 28 1.35 -15.11 5.68
N ILE A 29 1.96 -14.62 4.59
CA ILE A 29 2.07 -15.34 3.32
C ILE A 29 3.51 -15.86 3.22
N ASP A 30 3.68 -17.17 3.36
CA ASP A 30 4.98 -17.82 3.19
C ASP A 30 5.26 -18.08 1.71
N CYS A 31 5.89 -17.10 1.05
CA CYS A 31 6.37 -17.22 -0.32
C CYS A 31 7.68 -16.45 -0.50
N PRO A 32 8.83 -17.10 -0.21
CA PRO A 32 10.14 -16.46 -0.30
C PRO A 32 10.44 -15.91 -1.69
N GLN A 33 10.02 -16.60 -2.75
CA GLN A 33 10.24 -16.22 -4.15
C GLN A 33 9.55 -14.90 -4.50
N LEU A 34 8.46 -14.58 -3.80
CA LEU A 34 7.72 -13.36 -3.99
C LEU A 34 8.29 -12.24 -3.10
N LEU A 35 8.69 -12.57 -1.87
CA LEU A 35 9.37 -11.64 -0.97
C LEU A 35 10.69 -11.15 -1.56
N GLU A 36 11.46 -12.03 -2.22
CA GLU A 36 12.72 -11.68 -2.91
C GLU A 36 12.53 -10.60 -3.99
N LYS A 37 11.32 -10.51 -4.58
CA LYS A 37 11.02 -9.49 -5.60
C LYS A 37 10.76 -8.10 -4.99
N ILE A 38 10.57 -8.00 -3.68
CA ILE A 38 10.36 -6.75 -2.96
C ILE A 38 11.74 -6.19 -2.58
N GLN A 39 12.06 -5.01 -3.09
CA GLN A 39 13.34 -4.37 -2.86
C GLN A 39 13.21 -3.34 -1.74
N PHE A 40 13.90 -3.58 -0.63
CA PHE A 40 14.01 -2.60 0.45
C PHE A 40 15.06 -1.55 0.12
N ARG A 41 14.74 -0.29 0.40
CA ARG A 41 15.70 0.81 0.37
C ARG A 41 16.29 0.96 1.77
N ILE A 42 17.52 0.51 1.93
CA ILE A 42 18.27 0.67 3.17
C ILE A 42 19.09 1.96 3.07
N ASN A 43 18.64 3.01 3.77
CA ASN A 43 19.35 4.27 3.83
C ASN A 43 20.54 4.16 4.77
N ASN A 44 21.75 3.98 4.22
CA ASN A 44 22.99 3.88 5.00
C ASN A 44 23.44 5.23 5.61
N ARG A 45 22.81 6.34 5.21
CA ARG A 45 23.03 7.68 5.72
C ARG A 45 21.68 8.38 5.85
N SER A 46 21.59 9.40 6.70
CA SER A 46 20.37 10.22 6.78
C SER A 46 20.17 10.95 5.45
N THR A 47 19.25 10.44 4.63
CA THR A 47 18.83 11.04 3.37
C THR A 47 17.47 11.69 3.53
N ARG A 48 17.21 12.75 2.77
CA ARG A 48 15.87 13.37 2.72
C ARG A 48 14.79 12.44 2.14
N ASN A 49 15.20 11.41 1.40
CA ASN A 49 14.30 10.37 0.91
C ASN A 49 14.02 9.37 2.06
N LEU A 50 12.74 9.25 2.43
CA LEU A 50 12.23 8.37 3.49
C LEU A 50 11.47 7.16 2.92
N ASP A 51 11.65 6.84 1.64
CA ASP A 51 11.05 5.67 1.01
C ASP A 51 11.64 4.39 1.62
N THR A 52 10.75 3.52 2.09
CA THR A 52 11.09 2.20 2.64
C THR A 52 11.44 1.19 1.54
N PHE A 53 10.81 1.30 0.38
CA PHE A 53 10.95 0.41 -0.76
C PHE A 53 11.64 1.11 -1.93
N LYS A 54 12.55 0.39 -2.58
CA LYS A 54 13.18 0.79 -3.83
C LYS A 54 12.30 0.33 -4.99
N VAL A 55 11.51 1.23 -5.55
CA VAL A 55 10.67 0.92 -6.72
C VAL A 55 11.55 0.80 -7.98
N PRO A 56 11.54 -0.35 -8.69
CA PRO A 56 12.27 -0.49 -9.95
C PRO A 56 11.79 0.48 -11.02
N PHE A 57 12.70 0.96 -11.86
CA PHE A 57 12.35 1.77 -13.02
C PHE A 57 11.55 0.93 -14.03
N ALA A 58 10.41 1.47 -14.49
CA ALA A 58 9.55 0.80 -15.46
C ALA A 58 9.61 1.49 -16.83
N ARG A 59 9.94 0.70 -17.87
CA ARG A 59 10.02 1.20 -19.26
C ARG A 59 8.67 1.36 -19.94
N THR A 60 7.63 0.67 -19.46
CA THR A 60 6.28 0.70 -20.04
C THR A 60 5.24 0.93 -18.97
N ASN A 61 4.10 1.53 -19.36
CA ASN A 61 2.96 1.74 -18.47
C ASN A 61 2.41 0.41 -17.91
N MET A 62 2.44 -0.65 -18.71
CA MET A 62 2.04 -1.99 -18.26
C MET A 62 2.94 -2.46 -17.10
N PHE A 63 4.26 -2.35 -17.26
CA PHE A 63 5.20 -2.77 -16.22
C PHE A 63 5.11 -1.87 -14.97
N ALA A 64 4.93 -0.56 -15.16
CA ALA A 64 4.76 0.42 -14.09
C ALA A 64 3.53 0.16 -13.21
N ASN A 65 2.52 -0.53 -13.76
CA ASN A 65 1.29 -0.95 -13.10
C ASN A 65 1.27 -2.42 -12.70
N SER A 66 2.38 -3.14 -12.89
CA SER A 66 2.53 -4.52 -12.44
C SER A 66 2.35 -4.62 -10.91
N PRO A 67 1.83 -5.73 -10.39
CA PRO A 67 1.56 -5.88 -8.95
C PRO A 67 2.78 -5.57 -8.07
N ILE A 68 3.96 -6.11 -8.41
CA ILE A 68 5.20 -5.91 -7.62
C ILE A 68 5.61 -4.44 -7.53
N ILE A 69 5.52 -3.70 -8.63
CA ILE A 69 5.86 -2.26 -8.63
C ILE A 69 4.80 -1.48 -7.88
N ARG A 70 3.53 -1.83 -8.07
CA ARG A 70 2.40 -1.15 -7.46
C ARG A 70 2.40 -1.30 -5.93
N ILE A 71 2.60 -2.52 -5.40
CA ILE A 71 2.63 -2.74 -3.96
C ILE A 71 3.80 -1.97 -3.31
N GLN A 72 4.99 -1.93 -3.93
CA GLN A 72 6.13 -1.18 -3.38
C GLN A 72 5.88 0.34 -3.34
N LYS A 73 5.23 0.88 -4.39
CA LYS A 73 4.79 2.29 -4.39
C LYS A 73 3.80 2.56 -3.26
N ILE A 74 2.82 1.65 -3.08
CA ILE A 74 1.84 1.72 -1.99
C ILE A 74 2.54 1.66 -0.63
N GLY A 75 3.55 0.82 -0.46
CA GLY A 75 4.34 0.75 0.77
C GLY A 75 5.02 2.08 1.12
N ASN A 76 5.61 2.77 0.14
CA ASN A 76 6.19 4.11 0.35
C ASN A 76 5.12 5.15 0.68
N ASP A 77 3.97 5.07 0.01
CA ASP A 77 2.83 5.96 0.21
C ASP A 77 2.13 5.74 1.58
N LEU A 78 2.17 4.52 2.10
CA LEU A 78 1.69 4.21 3.46
C LEU A 78 2.63 4.80 4.52
N ASN A 79 3.94 4.64 4.33
CA ASN A 79 4.92 5.21 5.25
C ASN A 79 4.80 6.74 5.31
N SER A 80 4.59 7.40 4.17
CA SER A 80 4.39 8.86 4.11
C SER A 80 3.09 9.31 4.79
N LYS A 81 2.09 8.44 4.88
CA LYS A 81 0.83 8.64 5.61
C LYS A 81 0.91 8.25 7.09
N GLY A 82 2.07 7.79 7.57
CA GLY A 82 2.30 7.42 8.97
C GLY A 82 1.84 6.02 9.36
N PHE A 83 1.60 5.13 8.39
CA PHE A 83 1.37 3.70 8.67
C PHE A 83 2.70 2.95 8.68
N ASP A 84 2.93 2.12 9.72
CA ASP A 84 4.11 1.27 9.82
C ASP A 84 3.76 -0.16 9.39
N ILE A 85 4.14 -0.51 8.16
CA ILE A 85 3.80 -1.82 7.58
C ILE A 85 4.50 -3.01 8.24
N PHE A 86 5.58 -2.76 9.00
CA PHE A 86 6.35 -3.80 9.70
C PHE A 86 5.78 -4.12 11.08
N HIS A 87 5.00 -3.21 11.65
CA HIS A 87 4.48 -3.35 13.01
C HIS A 87 2.95 -3.40 13.07
N ASP A 88 2.27 -2.61 12.24
CA ASP A 88 0.82 -2.49 12.29
C ASP A 88 0.12 -3.78 11.84
N ASP A 89 -0.93 -4.18 12.58
CA ASP A 89 -1.79 -5.30 12.20
C ASP A 89 -2.47 -5.02 10.85
N VAL A 90 -2.40 -5.98 9.94
CA VAL A 90 -3.09 -5.97 8.63
C VAL A 90 -4.56 -5.55 8.75
N HIS A 91 -5.26 -6.01 9.78
CA HIS A 91 -6.66 -5.67 10.03
C HIS A 91 -6.84 -4.20 10.40
N LEU A 92 -5.91 -3.66 11.19
CA LEU A 92 -5.89 -2.26 11.58
C LEU A 92 -5.64 -1.37 10.37
N ILE A 93 -4.61 -1.67 9.57
CA ILE A 93 -4.29 -0.96 8.32
C ILE A 93 -5.51 -0.96 7.40
N LYS A 94 -6.13 -2.14 7.18
CA LYS A 94 -7.31 -2.30 6.33
C LYS A 94 -8.49 -1.45 6.82
N LYS A 95 -8.74 -1.47 8.13
CA LYS A 95 -9.84 -0.71 8.75
C LYS A 95 -9.62 0.79 8.64
N GLN A 96 -8.41 1.27 8.95
CA GLN A 96 -8.06 2.69 8.90
C GLN A 96 -8.09 3.23 7.47
N LEU A 97 -7.53 2.49 6.50
CA LEU A 97 -7.59 2.87 5.08
C LEU A 97 -9.03 2.91 4.57
N HIS A 98 -9.85 1.90 4.91
CA HIS A 98 -11.25 1.91 4.50
C HIS A 98 -12.00 3.14 5.05
N ALA A 99 -11.79 3.48 6.32
CA ALA A 99 -12.38 4.67 6.92
C ALA A 99 -11.87 5.97 6.23
N PHE A 100 -10.57 6.04 5.94
CA PHE A 100 -9.95 7.16 5.23
C PHE A 100 -10.59 7.41 3.85
N PHE A 101 -10.70 6.37 3.02
CA PHE A 101 -11.29 6.49 1.68
C PHE A 101 -12.78 6.82 1.73
N LEU A 102 -13.53 6.24 2.68
CA LEU A 102 -14.95 6.53 2.87
C LEU A 102 -15.20 7.99 3.28
N ASN A 103 -14.29 8.59 4.06
CA ASN A 103 -14.37 9.99 4.46
C ASN A 103 -14.07 10.93 3.28
N ASN A 104 -13.03 10.64 2.50
CA ASN A 104 -12.65 11.47 1.35
C ASN A 104 -13.74 11.52 0.27
N GLN A 105 -14.47 10.43 0.02
CA GLN A 105 -15.57 10.45 -0.95
C GLN A 105 -16.77 11.34 -0.54
N ASN A 106 -16.89 11.70 0.74
CA ASN A 106 -17.96 12.59 1.19
C ASN A 106 -17.65 14.06 0.91
N ASN A 107 -16.38 14.42 0.91
CA ASN A 107 -15.93 15.80 0.68
C ASN A 107 -16.09 16.23 -0.79
N PHE A 108 -16.20 15.29 -1.73
CA PHE A 108 -16.44 15.59 -3.15
C PHE A 108 -17.92 15.77 -3.53
N LYS A 109 -18.86 15.57 -2.59
CA LYS A 109 -20.31 15.66 -2.84
C LYS A 109 -20.96 16.96 -2.33
N SER A 110 -20.18 17.97 -1.97
CA SER A 110 -20.66 19.23 -1.39
C SER A 110 -20.66 20.44 -2.34
N PHE A 111 -20.77 20.22 -3.65
CA PHE A 111 -20.92 21.28 -4.66
C PHE A 111 -22.18 21.04 -5.49
#